data_AF-A0A843H806-F1
#
_entry.id   AF-A0A843H806-F1
#
_cell.length_a   1.000
_cell.length_b   1.000
_cell.length_c   1.000
_cell.angle_alpha   90.00
_cell.angle_beta   90.00
_cell.angle_gamma   90.00
#
_symmetry.space_group_name_H-M   'P 1'
#
loop_
_entity.id
_entity.type
_entity.pdbx_description
1 polymer ?
#
loop_
_entity_poly.entity_id
_entity_poly.type
_entity_poly.pdbx_seq_one_letter_code
_entity_poly.pdbx_strand_id
1 'polypeptide(L)'
;MKTQPNKNTLTADERSEIEKLKGELLDHIAQYEGFKSFTKISADGVTIANALLNNDFKTFKKFKLKYSKHTAEKMRGIDSLSTYKRTSNICNFLRIHKGGICAKCYAEKSISLYKAALIPALIYNTLLLKYIDIDASQAPYINSKYFRFEAFSDLQSAKHFKNLLTICRKNKNTLFTLWTKAGYELTNMIKKEGIEKLPNNLNIIISEFYINKKTDTEYLK
;
A
#
# COMPACT_ATOMS: atom_id res chain seq x y z
N MET A 1 0.86 4.64 38.72
CA MET A 1 0.88 4.03 37.38
C MET A 1 0.82 5.14 36.34
N LYS A 2 1.89 5.37 35.57
CA LYS A 2 1.86 6.30 34.44
C LYS A 2 1.21 5.57 33.26
N THR A 3 0.06 6.06 32.82
CA THR A 3 -0.65 5.58 31.61
C THR A 3 0.25 5.74 30.40
N GLN A 4 0.57 4.63 29.71
CA GLN A 4 1.28 4.69 28.43
C GLN A 4 0.42 5.44 27.39
N PRO A 5 1.02 6.32 26.56
CA PRO A 5 0.30 6.97 25.49
C PRO A 5 -0.23 5.94 24.49
N ASN A 6 -1.48 6.13 24.08
CA ASN A 6 -2.19 5.27 23.14
C ASN A 6 -1.44 5.26 21.79
N LYS A 7 -0.93 4.10 21.38
CA LYS A 7 -0.06 3.90 20.19
C LYS A 7 -0.70 4.25 18.84
N ASN A 8 -1.96 4.68 18.82
CA ASN A 8 -2.73 4.99 17.62
C ASN A 8 -2.87 6.50 17.32
N THR A 9 -2.09 7.37 17.96
CA THR A 9 -2.18 8.82 17.73
C THR A 9 -1.19 9.25 16.65
N LEU A 10 -1.70 9.75 15.51
CA LEU A 10 -0.86 10.22 14.39
C LEU A 10 -0.01 11.44 14.77
N THR A 11 1.23 11.47 14.30
CA THR A 11 2.15 12.61 14.43
C THR A 11 1.70 13.81 13.57
N ALA A 12 2.26 15.00 13.83
CA ALA A 12 1.96 16.19 13.04
C ALA A 12 2.35 16.03 11.56
N ASP A 13 3.48 15.36 11.28
CA ASP A 13 3.94 15.07 9.91
C ASP A 13 3.01 14.08 9.21
N GLU A 14 2.56 13.05 9.92
CA GLU A 14 1.58 12.09 9.40
C GLU A 14 0.24 12.77 9.08
N ARG A 15 -0.22 13.69 9.92
CA ARG A 15 -1.43 14.50 9.67
C ARG A 15 -1.27 15.39 8.44
N SER A 16 -0.14 16.09 8.32
CA SER A 16 0.17 16.95 7.17
C SER A 16 0.23 16.15 5.87
N GLU A 17 0.85 14.96 5.90
CA GLU A 17 0.91 14.08 4.74
C GLU A 17 -0.48 13.55 4.35
N ILE A 18 -1.34 13.20 5.33
CA ILE A 18 -2.71 12.79 5.01
C ILE A 18 -3.51 13.97 4.45
N GLU A 19 -3.37 15.19 4.97
CA GLU A 19 -4.04 16.38 4.41
C GLU A 19 -3.59 16.67 2.97
N LYS A 20 -2.30 16.50 2.68
CA LYS A 20 -1.78 16.59 1.31
C LYS A 20 -2.37 15.50 0.41
N LEU A 21 -2.37 14.24 0.85
CA LEU A 21 -2.94 13.13 0.10
C LEU A 21 -4.43 13.28 -0.13
N LYS A 22 -5.15 13.83 0.86
CA LYS A 22 -6.55 14.23 0.77
C LYS A 22 -6.75 15.31 -0.29
N GLY A 23 -5.93 16.36 -0.30
CA GLY A 23 -6.00 17.43 -1.30
C GLY A 23 -5.79 16.87 -2.70
N GLU A 24 -4.71 16.12 -2.90
CA GLU A 24 -4.41 15.43 -4.17
C GLU A 24 -5.52 14.47 -4.59
N LEU A 25 -6.16 13.80 -3.63
CA LEU A 25 -7.26 12.87 -3.87
C LEU A 25 -8.56 13.59 -4.26
N LEU A 26 -8.91 14.67 -3.55
CA LEU A 26 -10.08 15.50 -3.84
C LEU A 26 -9.93 16.19 -5.19
N ASP A 27 -8.77 16.79 -5.46
CA ASP A 27 -8.45 17.44 -6.74
C ASP A 27 -8.45 16.44 -7.88
N HIS A 28 -8.11 15.17 -7.62
CA HIS A 28 -8.16 14.11 -8.62
C HIS A 28 -9.56 13.56 -8.85
N ILE A 29 -10.39 13.45 -7.81
CA ILE A 29 -11.77 12.96 -7.91
C ILE A 29 -12.70 14.02 -8.52
N ALA A 30 -12.48 15.30 -8.23
CA ALA A 30 -13.29 16.42 -8.74
C ALA A 30 -13.27 16.57 -10.28
N GLN A 31 -12.31 15.92 -10.95
CA GLN A 31 -12.14 15.94 -12.41
C GLN A 31 -13.09 14.98 -13.16
N TYR A 32 -13.81 14.12 -12.43
CA TYR A 32 -14.59 13.04 -13.03
C TYR A 32 -16.09 13.24 -12.74
N GLU A 33 -16.85 13.62 -13.78
CA GLU A 33 -18.30 13.76 -13.69
C GLU A 33 -18.98 12.44 -13.28
N GLY A 34 -19.94 12.53 -12.36
CA GLY A 34 -20.70 11.38 -11.83
C GLY A 34 -20.27 10.91 -10.43
N PHE A 35 -19.17 11.44 -9.86
CA PHE A 35 -18.81 11.23 -8.47
C PHE A 35 -19.61 12.16 -7.55
N LYS A 36 -20.82 11.75 -7.14
CA LYS A 36 -21.57 12.43 -6.08
C LYS A 36 -20.91 12.17 -4.72
N SER A 37 -20.08 13.13 -4.30
CA SER A 37 -19.60 13.42 -2.95
C SER A 37 -19.76 12.32 -1.88
N PHE A 38 -18.69 11.58 -1.62
CA PHE A 38 -18.52 10.82 -0.37
C PHE A 38 -17.37 11.39 0.45
N THR A 39 -17.37 12.69 0.75
CA THR A 39 -16.20 13.30 1.42
C THR A 39 -16.58 14.53 2.21
N LYS A 40 -16.91 14.36 3.50
CA LYS A 40 -16.40 15.29 4.51
C LYS A 40 -15.09 14.71 5.00
N ILE A 41 -14.01 15.44 4.74
CA ILE A 41 -12.68 15.06 5.19
C ILE A 41 -12.26 16.09 6.24
N SER A 42 -12.13 15.66 7.49
CA SER A 42 -11.59 16.50 8.57
C SER A 42 -10.13 16.87 8.30
N ALA A 43 -9.65 17.94 8.94
CA ALA A 43 -8.27 18.44 8.86
C ALA A 43 -7.20 17.50 9.47
N ASP A 44 -7.60 16.37 10.06
CA ASP A 44 -6.68 15.42 10.69
C ASP A 44 -6.45 14.15 9.86
N GLY A 45 -7.12 14.00 8.71
CA GLY A 45 -7.01 12.81 7.86
C GLY A 45 -7.59 11.51 8.45
N VAL A 46 -7.80 11.46 9.76
CA VAL A 46 -8.33 10.33 10.55
C VAL A 46 -9.83 10.18 10.34
N THR A 47 -10.55 11.27 10.16
CA THR A 47 -12.03 11.21 10.07
C THR A 47 -12.54 10.63 8.75
N ILE A 48 -11.78 10.60 7.64
CA ILE A 48 -12.22 9.83 6.44
C ILE A 48 -12.08 8.34 6.68
N ALA A 49 -10.95 7.92 7.26
CA ALA A 49 -10.75 6.53 7.62
C ALA A 49 -11.90 6.10 8.55
N ASN A 50 -12.25 6.92 9.55
CA ASN A 50 -13.37 6.66 10.45
C ASN A 50 -14.75 6.74 9.76
N ALA A 51 -14.99 7.68 8.86
CA ALA A 51 -16.25 7.79 8.11
C ALA A 51 -16.45 6.63 7.13
N LEU A 52 -15.37 6.09 6.56
CA LEU A 52 -15.38 4.83 5.79
C LEU A 52 -15.57 3.58 6.69
N LEU A 53 -15.44 3.72 8.01
CA LEU A 53 -15.56 2.65 9.02
C LEU A 53 -16.83 2.70 9.88
N ASN A 54 -17.67 3.72 9.69
CA ASN A 54 -18.88 4.09 10.43
C ASN A 54 -18.68 4.76 11.80
N ASN A 55 -19.52 5.78 11.99
CA ASN A 55 -19.61 6.83 13.02
C ASN A 55 -19.76 6.41 14.50
N ASP A 56 -19.48 5.18 14.90
CA ASP A 56 -19.56 4.80 16.31
C ASP A 56 -18.41 3.87 16.69
N PHE A 57 -17.49 4.39 17.50
CA PHE A 57 -16.35 3.70 18.11
C PHE A 57 -16.73 2.54 19.06
N LYS A 58 -17.91 1.93 18.90
CA LYS A 58 -18.41 0.80 19.70
C LYS A 58 -18.72 -0.45 18.89
N THR A 59 -18.53 -0.46 17.57
CA THR A 59 -18.70 -1.69 16.76
C THR A 59 -17.44 -2.03 15.97
N PHE A 60 -16.80 -3.15 16.31
CA PHE A 60 -15.67 -3.72 15.57
C PHE A 60 -16.11 -4.11 14.15
N LYS A 61 -16.03 -3.19 13.18
CA LYS A 61 -16.14 -3.55 11.77
C LYS A 61 -14.78 -4.07 11.29
N LYS A 62 -14.71 -5.35 10.94
CA LYS A 62 -13.54 -5.94 10.26
C LYS A 62 -13.22 -5.12 9.00
N PHE A 63 -12.02 -4.55 8.94
CA PHE A 63 -11.50 -3.91 7.74
C PHE A 63 -11.40 -4.93 6.61
N LYS A 64 -12.01 -4.65 5.44
CA LYS A 64 -11.94 -5.56 4.29
C LYS A 64 -11.09 -4.94 3.19
N LEU A 65 -9.79 -5.24 3.24
CA LEU A 65 -8.85 -4.95 2.16
C LEU A 65 -9.39 -5.45 0.83
N LYS A 66 -9.10 -4.71 -0.24
CA LYS A 66 -9.59 -4.98 -1.58
C LYS A 66 -8.47 -5.60 -2.41
N TYR A 67 -8.74 -6.75 -3.02
CA TYR A 67 -7.78 -7.42 -3.90
C TYR A 67 -8.30 -7.41 -5.32
N SER A 68 -7.38 -7.42 -6.27
CA SER A 68 -7.65 -7.63 -7.68
C SER A 68 -7.19 -9.02 -8.11
N LYS A 69 -7.95 -9.63 -9.02
CA LYS A 69 -7.51 -10.85 -9.72
C LYS A 69 -6.91 -10.46 -11.06
N HIS A 70 -5.70 -10.91 -11.33
CA HIS A 70 -5.05 -10.67 -12.60
C HIS A 70 -5.74 -11.43 -13.75
N THR A 71 -6.10 -10.72 -14.81
CA THR A 71 -6.78 -11.27 -16.00
C THR A 71 -5.84 -11.46 -17.19
N ALA A 72 -4.70 -10.77 -17.21
CA ALA A 72 -3.70 -10.86 -18.28
C ALA A 72 -2.91 -12.18 -18.22
N GLU A 73 -2.54 -12.71 -19.39
CA GLU A 73 -2.01 -14.07 -19.57
C GLU A 73 -0.85 -14.43 -18.63
N LYS A 74 0.17 -13.57 -18.50
CA LYS A 74 1.37 -13.86 -17.71
C LYS A 74 1.11 -14.10 -16.21
N MET A 75 0.03 -13.55 -15.65
CA MET A 75 -0.31 -13.68 -14.22
C MET A 75 -1.76 -14.08 -14.00
N ARG A 76 -2.40 -14.67 -15.02
CA ARG A 76 -3.84 -14.93 -15.02
C ARG A 76 -4.21 -15.79 -13.80
N GLY A 77 -5.23 -15.34 -13.06
CA GLY A 77 -5.75 -16.05 -11.89
C GLY A 77 -5.01 -15.80 -10.58
N ILE A 78 -3.89 -15.07 -10.58
CA ILE A 78 -3.20 -14.68 -9.35
C ILE A 78 -3.92 -13.49 -8.72
N ASP A 79 -4.20 -13.59 -7.43
CA ASP A 79 -4.75 -12.49 -6.64
C ASP A 79 -3.64 -11.55 -6.16
N SER A 80 -3.95 -10.27 -6.07
CA SER A 80 -3.01 -9.26 -5.60
C SER A 80 -3.63 -8.21 -4.68
N LEU A 81 -2.91 -7.86 -3.62
CA LEU A 81 -3.15 -6.66 -2.80
C LEU A 81 -2.18 -5.57 -3.24
N SER A 82 -2.66 -4.35 -3.43
CA SER A 82 -1.81 -3.23 -3.86
C SER A 82 -2.28 -1.91 -3.29
N THR A 83 -1.33 -0.99 -3.18
CA THR A 83 -1.54 0.40 -2.81
C THR A 83 -1.54 1.32 -4.03
N TYR A 84 -1.91 2.59 -3.84
CA TYR A 84 -1.97 3.57 -4.91
C TYR A 84 -0.59 4.18 -5.15
N LYS A 85 -0.02 3.93 -6.33
CA LYS A 85 1.35 4.34 -6.65
C LYS A 85 1.62 5.84 -6.57
N ARG A 86 0.61 6.70 -6.78
CA ARG A 86 0.83 8.16 -6.77
C ARG A 86 1.10 8.70 -5.37
N THR A 87 0.79 7.93 -4.32
CA THR A 87 1.11 8.26 -2.92
C THR A 87 2.46 7.66 -2.46
N SER A 88 3.10 6.84 -3.30
CA SER A 88 4.39 6.20 -2.98
C SER A 88 5.53 7.12 -3.37
N ASN A 89 6.33 7.54 -2.39
CA ASN A 89 7.55 8.32 -2.62
C ASN A 89 8.53 7.57 -3.53
N ILE A 90 8.69 6.26 -3.33
CA ILE A 90 9.52 5.38 -4.16
C ILE A 90 9.00 5.38 -5.61
N CYS A 91 7.71 5.14 -5.85
CA CYS A 91 7.19 5.13 -7.22
C CYS A 91 7.32 6.49 -7.91
N ASN A 92 7.07 7.58 -7.18
CA ASN A 92 7.19 8.94 -7.71
C ASN A 92 8.64 9.27 -8.05
N PHE A 93 9.58 8.92 -7.18
CA PHE A 93 11.02 9.04 -7.41
C PHE A 93 11.45 8.24 -8.64
N LEU A 94 11.13 6.94 -8.70
CA LEU A 94 11.55 6.08 -9.81
C LEU A 94 10.91 6.49 -11.15
N ARG A 95 9.74 7.13 -11.16
CA ARG A 95 9.08 7.57 -12.39
C ARG A 95 9.80 8.73 -13.06
N ILE A 96 10.40 9.66 -12.29
CA ILE A 96 11.04 10.85 -12.86
C ILE A 96 12.45 10.56 -13.43
N HIS A 97 13.06 9.44 -13.04
CA HIS A 97 14.38 9.04 -13.52
C HIS A 97 14.29 8.43 -14.92
N LYS A 98 14.80 9.18 -15.91
CA LYS A 98 14.81 8.78 -17.31
C LYS A 98 15.67 7.53 -17.53
N GLY A 99 15.28 6.72 -18.53
CA GLY A 99 15.99 5.47 -18.88
C GLY A 99 15.61 4.26 -18.03
N GLY A 100 14.99 4.46 -16.87
CA GLY A 100 14.47 3.37 -16.05
C GLY A 100 13.11 2.84 -16.51
N ILE A 101 12.80 1.61 -16.12
CA ILE A 101 11.55 0.94 -16.50
C ILE A 101 10.33 1.67 -15.93
N CYS A 102 10.44 2.26 -14.74
CA CYS A 102 9.31 2.98 -14.12
C CYS A 102 8.98 4.31 -14.80
N ALA A 103 9.88 4.89 -15.62
CA ALA A 103 9.56 6.07 -16.42
C ALA A 103 8.40 5.81 -17.41
N LYS A 104 8.25 4.56 -17.88
CA LYS A 104 7.14 4.12 -18.75
C LYS A 104 5.99 3.43 -17.99
N CYS A 105 6.10 3.34 -16.66
CA CYS A 105 5.22 2.66 -15.70
C CYS A 105 4.05 1.84 -16.29
N TYR A 106 4.27 0.54 -16.52
CA TYR A 106 3.22 -0.37 -17.00
C TYR A 106 1.98 -0.40 -16.10
N ALA A 107 2.14 -0.23 -14.79
CA ALA A 107 1.02 -0.18 -13.85
C ALA A 107 0.09 1.01 -14.09
N GLU A 108 0.60 2.17 -14.53
CA GLU A 108 -0.23 3.35 -14.82
C GLU A 108 -1.22 3.05 -15.95
N LYS A 109 -0.77 2.33 -16.99
CA LYS A 109 -1.62 1.93 -18.11
C LYS A 109 -2.76 1.01 -17.65
N SER A 110 -2.48 0.06 -16.76
CA SER A 110 -3.51 -0.82 -16.22
C SER A 110 -4.49 -0.08 -15.31
N ILE A 111 -4.00 0.82 -14.44
CA ILE A 111 -4.86 1.65 -13.59
C ILE A 111 -5.73 2.57 -14.46
N SER A 112 -5.19 3.13 -15.55
CA SER A 112 -5.92 4.06 -16.41
C SER A 112 -7.04 3.40 -17.22
N LEU A 113 -6.96 2.09 -17.48
CA LEU A 113 -8.03 1.32 -18.12
C LEU A 113 -9.18 0.99 -17.17
N TYR A 114 -8.90 0.77 -15.89
CA TYR A 114 -9.90 0.33 -14.90
C TYR A 114 -10.06 1.35 -13.75
N LYS A 115 -9.93 2.64 -14.05
CA LYS A 115 -9.84 3.74 -13.07
C LYS A 115 -10.94 3.68 -12.02
N ALA A 116 -12.20 3.63 -12.46
CA ALA A 116 -13.37 3.72 -11.58
C ALA A 116 -13.41 2.59 -10.53
N ALA A 117 -12.91 1.40 -10.86
CA ALA A 117 -12.88 0.27 -9.94
C ALA A 117 -11.57 0.17 -9.15
N LEU A 118 -10.42 0.36 -9.80
CA LEU A 118 -9.12 0.16 -9.18
C LEU A 118 -8.71 1.33 -8.29
N ILE A 119 -8.85 2.58 -8.73
CA ILE A 119 -8.33 3.75 -7.99
C ILE A 119 -8.91 3.80 -6.57
N PRO A 120 -10.25 3.72 -6.35
CA PRO A 120 -10.80 3.74 -5.01
C PRO A 120 -10.30 2.60 -4.13
N ALA A 121 -10.17 1.39 -4.69
CA ALA A 121 -9.66 0.21 -3.97
C ALA A 121 -8.19 0.39 -3.55
N LEU A 122 -7.34 0.90 -4.44
CA LEU A 122 -5.92 1.14 -4.18
C LEU A 122 -5.72 2.23 -3.13
N ILE A 123 -6.49 3.32 -3.17
CA ILE A 123 -6.43 4.39 -2.17
C ILE A 123 -6.90 3.86 -0.81
N TYR A 124 -8.02 3.14 -0.78
CA TYR A 124 -8.52 2.51 0.45
C TYR A 124 -7.45 1.62 1.09
N ASN A 125 -6.83 0.73 0.31
CA ASN A 125 -5.74 -0.12 0.78
C ASN A 125 -4.55 0.69 1.27
N THR A 126 -4.19 1.78 0.57
CA THR A 126 -3.10 2.68 0.98
C THR A 126 -3.35 3.25 2.37
N LEU A 127 -4.55 3.77 2.61
CA LEU A 127 -4.90 4.36 3.90
C LEU A 127 -4.82 3.33 5.03
N LEU A 128 -5.40 2.15 4.82
CA LEU A 128 -5.37 1.09 5.82
C LEU A 128 -3.95 0.61 6.10
N LEU A 129 -3.20 0.27 5.05
CA LEU A 129 -1.89 -0.36 5.21
C LEU A 129 -0.83 0.63 5.69
N LYS A 130 -0.90 1.91 5.32
CA LYS A 130 0.12 2.91 5.69
C LYS A 130 -0.09 3.49 7.08
N TYR A 131 -1.34 3.64 7.55
CA TYR A 131 -1.63 4.40 8.76
C TYR A 131 -2.18 3.56 9.92
N ILE A 132 -2.80 2.40 9.65
CA ILE A 132 -3.42 1.55 10.67
C ILE A 132 -2.53 0.33 10.93
N ASP A 133 -2.23 0.03 12.19
CA ASP A 133 -1.62 -1.26 12.55
C ASP A 133 -2.67 -2.36 12.43
N ILE A 134 -2.44 -3.31 11.52
CA ILE A 134 -3.29 -4.47 11.31
C ILE A 134 -2.80 -5.59 12.23
N ASP A 135 -3.66 -6.03 13.15
CA ASP A 135 -3.41 -7.22 13.95
C ASP A 135 -3.84 -8.52 13.22
N ALA A 136 -3.48 -9.67 13.78
CA ALA A 136 -3.79 -10.97 13.19
C ALA A 136 -5.31 -11.31 13.14
N SER A 137 -6.13 -10.65 13.97
CA SER A 137 -7.59 -10.81 14.00
C SER A 137 -8.29 -9.97 12.93
N GLN A 138 -7.69 -8.85 12.56
CA GLN A 138 -8.13 -7.94 11.50
C GLN A 138 -7.57 -8.35 10.13
N ALA A 139 -6.43 -9.06 10.11
CA ALA A 139 -5.83 -9.54 8.89
C ALA A 139 -6.79 -10.47 8.12
N PRO A 140 -6.92 -10.28 6.81
CA PRO A 140 -7.79 -11.09 5.96
C PRO A 140 -7.35 -12.55 5.90
N TYR A 141 -8.33 -13.44 5.71
CA TYR A 141 -8.07 -14.80 5.27
C TYR A 141 -7.94 -14.83 3.74
N ILE A 142 -6.85 -15.40 3.24
CA ILE A 142 -6.54 -15.50 1.81
C ILE A 142 -6.73 -16.95 1.38
N ASN A 143 -7.79 -17.22 0.64
CA ASN A 143 -8.07 -18.53 0.07
C ASN A 143 -7.44 -18.68 -1.32
N SER A 144 -6.12 -18.49 -1.41
CA SER A 144 -5.34 -18.69 -2.62
C SER A 144 -4.00 -19.34 -2.28
N LYS A 145 -3.51 -20.21 -3.16
CA LYS A 145 -2.19 -20.82 -3.02
C LYS A 145 -1.06 -19.82 -3.31
N TYR A 146 -1.29 -18.88 -4.21
CA TYR A 146 -0.32 -17.88 -4.65
C TYR A 146 -0.92 -16.48 -4.57
N PHE A 147 -0.16 -15.53 -4.01
CA PHE A 147 -0.63 -14.18 -3.82
C PHE A 147 0.48 -13.17 -4.05
N ARG A 148 0.15 -12.09 -4.75
CA ARG A 148 1.09 -11.02 -5.08
C ARG A 148 0.84 -9.79 -4.21
N PHE A 149 1.90 -9.21 -3.66
CA PHE A 149 1.86 -7.84 -3.16
C PHE A 149 2.33 -6.86 -4.22
N GLU A 150 1.77 -5.65 -4.17
CA GLU A 150 2.16 -4.49 -4.96
C GLU A 150 2.28 -4.80 -6.47
N ALA A 151 1.16 -5.18 -7.06
CA ALA A 151 0.99 -5.28 -8.50
C ALA A 151 0.99 -3.92 -9.21
N PHE A 152 0.51 -2.88 -8.52
CA PHE A 152 0.26 -1.57 -9.10
C PHE A 152 1.13 -0.44 -8.52
N SER A 153 1.89 -0.71 -7.47
CA SER A 153 2.73 0.24 -6.72
C SER A 153 3.99 -0.49 -6.22
N ASP A 154 4.68 0.08 -5.24
CA ASP A 154 5.79 -0.50 -4.48
C ASP A 154 5.58 -0.21 -2.98
N LEU A 155 6.51 -0.66 -2.13
CA LEU A 155 6.53 -0.34 -0.70
C LEU A 155 6.39 1.17 -0.46
N GLN A 156 5.69 1.54 0.61
CA GLN A 156 5.37 2.95 0.91
C GLN A 156 5.82 3.40 2.30
N SER A 157 5.86 2.49 3.28
CA SER A 157 6.30 2.80 4.64
C SER A 157 6.66 1.51 5.39
N ALA A 158 7.36 1.66 6.52
CA ALA A 158 7.71 0.54 7.38
C ALA A 158 6.46 -0.12 7.99
N LYS A 159 5.46 0.68 8.39
CA LYS A 159 4.14 0.19 8.84
C LYS A 159 3.42 -0.59 7.75
N HIS A 160 3.43 -0.10 6.50
CA HIS A 160 2.89 -0.85 5.36
C HIS A 160 3.56 -2.21 5.23
N PHE A 161 4.89 -2.26 5.23
CA PHE A 161 5.61 -3.53 5.15
C PHE A 161 5.26 -4.48 6.31
N LYS A 162 5.26 -3.98 7.56
CA LYS A 162 4.86 -4.75 8.75
C LYS A 162 3.45 -5.35 8.62
N ASN A 163 2.49 -4.57 8.10
CA ASN A 163 1.13 -5.05 7.86
C ASN A 163 1.08 -6.17 6.82
N LEU A 164 1.86 -6.09 5.73
CA LEU A 164 1.99 -7.19 4.77
C LEU A 164 2.54 -8.46 5.46
N LEU A 165 3.51 -8.31 6.37
CA LEU A 165 4.03 -9.45 7.15
C LEU A 165 2.96 -10.05 8.07
N THR A 166 2.11 -9.24 8.70
CA THR A 166 0.98 -9.75 9.49
C THR A 166 0.06 -10.62 8.63
N ILE A 167 -0.25 -10.18 7.41
CA ILE A 167 -1.06 -10.95 6.44
C ILE A 167 -0.39 -12.29 6.11
N CYS A 168 0.91 -12.29 5.84
CA CYS A 168 1.66 -13.53 5.56
C CYS A 168 1.59 -14.51 6.73
N ARG A 169 1.83 -14.05 7.96
CA ARG A 169 1.85 -14.89 9.17
C ARG A 169 0.49 -15.49 9.46
N LYS A 170 -0.60 -14.77 9.17
CA LYS A 170 -1.97 -15.26 9.30
C LYS A 170 -2.30 -16.35 8.28
N ASN A 171 -1.75 -16.26 7.07
CA ASN A 171 -2.09 -17.10 5.92
C ASN A 171 -0.94 -18.05 5.55
N LYS A 172 -0.59 -18.97 6.47
CA LYS A 172 0.58 -19.86 6.34
C LYS A 172 0.56 -20.77 5.10
N ASN A 173 -0.63 -21.06 4.56
CA ASN A 173 -0.82 -21.93 3.40
C ASN A 173 -0.76 -21.19 2.04
N THR A 174 -0.60 -19.87 2.06
CA THR A 174 -0.45 -19.04 0.87
C THR A 174 1.02 -18.66 0.70
N LEU A 175 1.55 -18.84 -0.51
CA LEU A 175 2.85 -18.32 -0.89
C LEU A 175 2.69 -16.88 -1.40
N PHE A 176 3.29 -15.94 -0.66
CA PHE A 176 3.29 -14.53 -0.99
C PHE A 176 4.54 -14.16 -1.79
N THR A 177 4.39 -13.27 -2.75
CA THR A 177 5.53 -12.67 -3.47
C THR A 177 5.42 -11.15 -3.48
N LEU A 178 6.47 -10.48 -3.06
CA LEU A 178 6.65 -9.03 -3.16
C LEU A 178 7.78 -8.74 -4.13
N TRP A 179 7.45 -8.15 -5.29
CA TRP A 179 8.44 -7.56 -6.18
C TRP A 179 8.63 -6.10 -5.79
N THR A 180 9.86 -5.71 -5.46
CA THR A 180 10.15 -4.34 -5.03
C THR A 180 11.42 -3.82 -5.68
N LYS A 181 11.48 -2.51 -5.96
CA LYS A 181 12.72 -1.80 -6.31
C LYS A 181 13.35 -1.10 -5.12
N ALA A 182 12.67 -1.11 -3.98
CA ALA A 182 13.05 -0.41 -2.75
C ALA A 182 13.94 -1.29 -1.86
N GLY A 183 14.99 -1.89 -2.42
CA GLY A 183 15.83 -2.84 -1.68
C GLY A 183 16.55 -2.21 -0.48
N TYR A 184 17.00 -0.97 -0.63
CA TYR A 184 17.63 -0.21 0.44
C TYR A 184 16.60 0.18 1.51
N GLU A 185 15.48 0.77 1.11
CA GLU A 185 14.42 1.20 2.02
C GLU A 185 13.80 0.01 2.75
N LEU A 186 13.66 -1.14 2.11
CA LEU A 186 13.21 -2.39 2.76
C LEU A 186 14.12 -2.75 3.95
N THR A 187 15.44 -2.62 3.79
CA THR A 187 16.40 -2.89 4.88
C THR A 187 16.19 -1.90 6.03
N ASN A 188 15.95 -0.62 5.72
CA ASN A 188 15.65 0.40 6.72
C ASN A 188 14.30 0.15 7.41
N MET A 189 13.29 -0.30 6.66
CA MET A 189 11.97 -0.67 7.20
C MET A 189 12.08 -1.87 8.15
N ILE A 190 12.86 -2.89 7.80
CA ILE A 190 13.14 -4.06 8.64
C ILE A 190 13.77 -3.63 9.97
N LYS A 191 14.81 -2.78 9.92
CA LYS A 191 15.48 -2.26 11.12
C LYS A 191 14.54 -1.40 11.97
N LYS A 192 13.81 -0.47 11.33
CA LYS A 192 12.92 0.48 12.01
C LYS A 192 11.80 -0.21 12.79
N GLU A 193 11.23 -1.28 12.24
CA GLU A 193 10.13 -2.03 12.88
C GLU A 193 10.62 -3.19 13.75
N GLY A 194 11.94 -3.35 13.93
CA GLY A 194 12.52 -4.44 14.72
C GLY A 194 12.13 -5.82 14.20
N ILE A 195 12.06 -5.99 12.87
CA ILE A 195 11.65 -7.25 12.25
C ILE A 195 12.82 -8.24 12.32
N GLU A 196 12.75 -9.16 13.28
CA GLU A 196 13.79 -10.19 13.48
C GLU A 196 13.74 -11.29 12.41
N LYS A 197 12.53 -11.70 12.01
CA LYS A 197 12.33 -12.81 11.07
C LYS A 197 11.19 -12.55 10.10
N LEU A 198 11.51 -12.72 8.81
CA LEU A 198 10.53 -12.71 7.73
C LEU A 198 9.71 -14.01 7.71
N PRO A 199 8.42 -13.96 7.33
CA PRO A 199 7.59 -15.15 7.18
C PRO A 199 8.16 -16.12 6.15
N ASN A 200 8.24 -17.42 6.47
CA ASN A 200 8.78 -18.45 5.56
C ASN A 200 7.99 -18.59 4.25
N ASN A 201 6.75 -18.10 4.23
CA ASN A 201 5.87 -18.10 3.06
C ASN A 201 5.89 -16.78 2.28
N LEU A 202 6.89 -15.92 2.49
CA LEU A 202 7.08 -14.68 1.75
C LEU A 202 8.37 -14.73 0.92
N ASN A 203 8.22 -14.63 -0.40
CA ASN A 203 9.31 -14.39 -1.32
C ASN A 203 9.44 -12.88 -1.59
N ILE A 204 10.62 -12.32 -1.40
CA ILE A 204 10.92 -10.94 -1.79
C ILE A 204 11.87 -10.98 -2.97
N ILE A 205 11.49 -10.32 -4.06
CA ILE A 205 12.28 -10.23 -5.28
C ILE A 205 12.66 -8.77 -5.49
N ILE A 206 13.95 -8.47 -5.32
CA ILE A 206 14.48 -7.15 -5.65
C ILE A 206 14.60 -7.06 -7.16
N SER A 207 13.89 -6.11 -7.74
CA SER A 207 13.82 -5.91 -9.19
C SER A 207 14.79 -4.82 -9.61
N GLU A 208 15.51 -5.05 -10.70
CA GLU A 208 16.33 -4.03 -11.33
C GLU A 208 15.48 -2.87 -11.86
N PHE A 209 16.02 -1.66 -11.78
CA PHE A 209 15.38 -0.45 -12.30
C PHE A 209 15.64 -0.25 -13.80
N TYR A 210 16.80 -0.67 -14.29
CA TYR A 210 17.21 -0.56 -15.69
C TYR A 210 17.14 -1.91 -16.43
N ILE A 211 16.91 -1.85 -17.74
CA ILE A 211 16.97 -3.04 -18.61
C ILE A 211 18.44 -3.31 -18.94
N ASN A 212 18.88 -4.56 -18.80
CA ASN A 212 20.22 -5.04 -19.15
C ASN A 212 21.37 -4.26 -18.47
N LYS A 213 21.07 -3.58 -17.35
CA LYS A 213 22.04 -2.81 -16.59
C LYS A 213 21.71 -2.94 -15.11
N LYS A 214 22.74 -3.13 -14.28
CA LYS A 214 22.58 -3.10 -12.83
C LYS A 214 22.21 -1.71 -12.35
N THR A 215 21.28 -1.69 -11.41
CA THR A 215 20.91 -0.54 -10.60
C THR A 215 22.11 -0.11 -9.76
N ASP A 216 22.57 1.12 -9.93
CA ASP A 216 23.56 1.69 -9.01
C ASP A 216 22.86 1.94 -7.67
N THR A 217 23.28 1.24 -6.62
CA THR A 217 22.60 1.32 -5.32
C THR A 217 22.73 2.69 -4.65
N GLU A 218 23.60 3.57 -5.16
CA GLU A 218 23.85 4.87 -4.56
C GLU A 218 22.68 5.86 -4.70
N TYR A 219 21.85 5.75 -5.76
CA TYR A 219 20.68 6.62 -5.93
C TYR A 219 19.45 6.23 -5.11
N LEU A 220 19.52 5.13 -4.35
CA LEU A 220 18.46 4.71 -3.42
C LEU A 220 18.78 5.09 -1.96
N LYS A 221 19.93 5.73 -1.70
CA LYS A 221 20.30 6.25 -0.37
C LYS A 221 19.60 7.57 -0.08
#